data_AF-A0A432RYL7-F1
#
_entry.id   AF-A0A432RYL7-F1
#
_cell.length_a   1.000
_cell.length_b   1.000
_cell.length_c   1.000
_cell.angle_alpha   90.00
_cell.angle_beta   90.00
_cell.angle_gamma   90.00
#
_symmetry.space_group_name_H-M   'P 1'
#
loop_
_entity.id
_entity.type
_entity.pdbx_description
1 polymer ?
#
loop_
_entity_poly.entity_id
_entity_poly.type
_entity_poly.pdbx_seq_one_letter_code
_entity_poly.pdbx_strand_id
1 'polypeptide(L)'
;MSNLNSVIKEIKGDTDLENYSEAEIKHRVILKILNSLGWDIFSPKEVKPEYSVESYKVDLVLLPYNKDKVFIEIKRASEDLEKHQEQLLNYAFREGVNFAILTNGIDWWFYLPLKEGDWKKRKFLIINIKIDDIDKITDNFKEFLSKDSILSGRAIKKAEEIYRNKEIEKILPEIFQKILKKPDELLVDIIIDYLNDIYNYDEKEIDKSLIRKFLKNLEISINPIKQLINEDSLKNNYNANRNNKININNIDTNIYSLNYNFANHKIKAFYFENEKYNVSSWKDMLLKILELLLKKHPEKINLLLNLKGRKRPYFSKNKLELREPLKLFNTDIYVETNLSANQIAKISRDILKVFGYLENIVKVEATK
;
A
#
# COMPACT_ATOMS: atom_id res chain seq x y z
N MET A 1 -29.63 -5.33 15.79
CA MET A 1 -28.38 -5.58 15.05
C MET A 1 -27.48 -4.37 15.22
N SER A 2 -26.23 -4.57 15.65
CA SER A 2 -25.26 -3.48 15.79
C SER A 2 -24.85 -2.96 14.42
N ASN A 3 -24.76 -1.64 14.27
CA ASN A 3 -24.28 -1.01 13.05
C ASN A 3 -22.78 -1.34 12.89
N LEU A 4 -22.35 -1.87 11.74
CA LEU A 4 -20.94 -2.19 11.47
C LEU A 4 -20.02 -0.99 11.75
N ASN A 5 -20.45 0.22 11.39
CA ASN A 5 -19.68 1.44 11.68
C ASN A 5 -19.43 1.66 13.18
N SER A 6 -20.40 1.35 14.05
CA SER A 6 -20.18 1.48 15.51
C SER A 6 -19.26 0.39 16.03
N VAL A 7 -19.39 -0.84 15.51
CA VAL A 7 -18.51 -1.97 15.86
C VAL A 7 -17.06 -1.66 15.49
N ILE A 8 -16.81 -1.17 14.27
CA ILE A 8 -15.45 -0.80 13.84
C ILE A 8 -14.90 0.37 14.68
N LYS A 9 -15.72 1.37 15.03
CA LYS A 9 -15.30 2.47 15.92
C LYS A 9 -14.88 1.97 17.30
N GLU A 10 -15.65 1.05 17.89
CA GLU A 10 -15.33 0.42 19.17
C GLU A 10 -13.99 -0.32 19.11
N ILE A 11 -13.82 -1.22 18.14
CA ILE A 11 -12.58 -2.01 17.96
C ILE A 11 -11.37 -1.11 17.68
N LYS A 12 -11.54 -0.08 16.83
CA LYS A 12 -10.46 0.86 16.52
C LYS A 12 -10.02 1.66 17.75
N GLY A 13 -10.96 2.01 18.64
CA GLY A 13 -10.71 2.73 19.89
C GLY A 13 -10.14 1.87 21.02
N ASP A 14 -10.18 0.54 20.89
CA ASP A 14 -9.68 -0.38 21.91
C ASP A 14 -8.15 -0.34 22.00
N THR A 15 -7.62 0.15 23.13
CA THR A 15 -6.19 0.29 23.36
C THR A 15 -5.49 -1.04 23.67
N ASP A 16 -6.23 -2.07 24.06
CA ASP A 16 -5.67 -3.37 24.44
C ASP A 16 -5.66 -4.39 23.28
N LEU A 17 -6.18 -4.00 22.12
CA LEU A 17 -6.30 -4.86 20.94
C LEU A 17 -4.97 -5.53 20.55
N GLU A 18 -3.82 -4.88 20.77
CA GLU A 18 -2.49 -5.41 20.44
C GLU A 18 -2.05 -6.57 21.35
N ASN A 19 -2.68 -6.74 22.51
CA ASN A 19 -2.38 -7.81 23.47
C ASN A 19 -3.35 -8.98 23.40
N TYR A 20 -4.41 -8.88 22.58
CA TYR A 20 -5.45 -9.89 22.52
C TYR A 20 -4.92 -11.24 22.01
N SER A 21 -5.29 -12.29 22.73
CA SER A 21 -5.13 -13.68 22.31
C SER A 21 -6.03 -14.01 21.11
N GLU A 22 -5.76 -15.14 20.42
CA GLU A 22 -6.61 -15.63 19.33
C GLU A 22 -8.08 -15.78 19.75
N ALA A 23 -8.32 -16.27 20.97
CA ALA A 23 -9.68 -16.43 21.50
C ALA A 23 -10.37 -15.07 21.72
N GLU A 24 -9.64 -14.06 22.19
CA GLU A 24 -10.16 -12.71 22.35
C GLU A 24 -10.41 -12.03 21.00
N ILE A 25 -9.50 -12.16 20.03
CA ILE A 25 -9.71 -11.68 18.66
C ILE A 25 -10.96 -12.33 18.05
N LYS A 26 -11.10 -13.65 18.18
CA LYS A 26 -12.25 -14.41 17.71
C LYS A 26 -13.56 -13.83 18.26
N HIS A 27 -13.69 -13.70 19.59
CA HIS A 27 -14.95 -13.31 20.22
C HIS A 27 -15.21 -11.79 20.25
N ARG A 28 -14.18 -10.99 20.50
CA ARG A 28 -14.32 -9.52 20.70
C ARG A 28 -14.27 -8.74 19.40
N VAL A 29 -13.66 -9.29 18.34
CA VAL A 29 -13.48 -8.60 17.05
C VAL A 29 -14.26 -9.31 15.95
N ILE A 30 -13.89 -10.56 15.64
CA ILE A 30 -14.33 -11.23 14.42
C ILE A 30 -15.82 -11.57 14.46
N LEU A 31 -16.29 -12.22 15.54
CA LEU A 31 -17.71 -12.57 15.66
C LEU A 31 -18.62 -11.33 15.73
N LYS A 32 -18.15 -10.22 16.34
CA LYS A 32 -18.91 -8.95 16.33
C LYS A 32 -19.06 -8.39 14.92
N ILE A 33 -17.99 -8.40 14.13
CA ILE A 33 -18.01 -7.95 12.73
C ILE A 33 -18.93 -8.86 11.91
N LEU A 34 -18.78 -10.18 12.00
CA LEU A 34 -19.62 -11.14 11.26
C LEU A 34 -21.11 -10.98 11.59
N ASN A 35 -21.46 -10.83 12.86
CA ASN A 35 -22.85 -10.61 13.28
C ASN A 35 -23.42 -9.29 12.69
N SER A 36 -22.61 -8.21 12.66
CA SER A 36 -23.02 -6.94 12.03
C SER A 36 -23.12 -7.00 10.49
N LEU A 37 -22.50 -8.01 9.89
CA LEU A 37 -22.51 -8.31 8.46
C LEU A 37 -23.62 -9.30 8.05
N GLY A 38 -24.49 -9.67 8.99
CA GLY A 38 -25.68 -10.48 8.76
C GLY A 38 -25.48 -11.99 8.89
N TRP A 39 -24.32 -12.44 9.39
CA TRP A 39 -24.08 -13.85 9.70
C TRP A 39 -24.71 -14.25 11.03
N ASP A 40 -25.38 -15.39 11.09
CA ASP A 40 -25.80 -15.98 12.35
C ASP A 40 -24.65 -16.73 13.01
N ILE A 41 -23.99 -16.06 13.96
CA ILE A 41 -22.85 -16.60 14.71
C ILE A 41 -23.20 -17.75 15.66
N PHE A 42 -24.50 -17.96 15.96
CA PHE A 42 -24.96 -19.05 16.82
C PHE A 42 -25.37 -20.28 16.00
N SER A 43 -25.50 -20.15 14.68
CA SER A 43 -25.83 -21.24 13.78
C SER A 43 -24.56 -21.89 13.22
N PRO A 44 -24.25 -23.16 13.58
CA PRO A 44 -23.12 -23.89 12.99
C PRO A 44 -23.34 -24.22 11.50
N LYS A 45 -24.55 -23.97 10.98
CA LYS A 45 -24.85 -24.06 9.54
C LYS A 45 -24.43 -22.81 8.78
N GLU A 46 -24.13 -21.71 9.47
CA GLU A 46 -23.67 -20.46 8.87
C GLU A 46 -22.24 -20.11 9.28
N VAL A 47 -21.92 -20.21 10.57
CA VAL A 47 -20.59 -19.92 11.11
C VAL A 47 -20.14 -21.14 11.91
N LYS A 48 -19.22 -21.91 11.33
CA LYS A 48 -18.69 -23.12 11.96
C LYS A 48 -17.28 -22.87 12.48
N PRO A 49 -17.06 -22.84 13.80
CA PRO A 49 -15.72 -22.79 14.36
C PRO A 49 -15.02 -24.13 14.17
N GLU A 50 -13.69 -24.10 14.23
CA GLU A 50 -12.88 -25.30 14.44
C GLU A 50 -13.08 -26.38 13.37
N TYR A 51 -13.14 -25.96 12.10
CA TYR A 51 -13.43 -26.84 10.97
C TYR A 51 -12.20 -27.66 10.60
N SER A 52 -12.30 -28.98 10.81
CA SER A 52 -11.25 -29.92 10.42
C SER A 52 -11.22 -30.16 8.90
N VAL A 53 -10.05 -29.96 8.31
CA VAL A 53 -9.68 -30.31 6.94
C VAL A 53 -8.50 -31.26 7.03
N GLU A 54 -8.75 -32.56 6.86
CA GLU A 54 -7.73 -33.60 7.03
C GLU A 54 -7.03 -33.48 8.41
N SER A 55 -5.72 -33.21 8.42
CA SER A 55 -4.88 -32.99 9.61
C SER A 55 -4.82 -31.52 10.07
N TYR A 56 -5.50 -30.61 9.37
CA TYR A 56 -5.52 -29.19 9.67
C TYR A 56 -6.87 -28.74 10.22
N LYS A 57 -6.86 -27.65 10.96
CA LYS A 57 -8.03 -27.10 11.61
C LYS A 57 -8.08 -25.61 11.30
N VAL A 58 -9.11 -25.19 10.58
CA VAL A 58 -9.39 -23.79 10.29
C VAL A 58 -10.19 -23.22 11.45
N ASP A 59 -9.82 -22.03 11.92
CA ASP A 59 -10.46 -21.41 13.07
C ASP A 59 -11.95 -21.16 12.92
N LEU A 60 -12.35 -20.65 11.75
CA LEU A 60 -13.72 -20.31 11.42
C LEU A 60 -13.99 -20.57 9.94
N VAL A 61 -15.14 -21.16 9.64
CA VAL A 61 -15.64 -21.33 8.28
C VAL A 61 -17.02 -20.72 8.16
N LEU A 62 -17.20 -19.86 7.17
CA LEU A 62 -18.51 -19.36 6.79
C LEU A 62 -19.12 -20.29 5.75
N LEU A 63 -20.35 -20.72 6.02
CA LEU A 63 -21.11 -21.70 5.24
C LEU A 63 -22.35 -21.01 4.64
N PRO A 64 -22.21 -20.31 3.51
CA PRO A 64 -23.36 -19.83 2.76
C PRO A 64 -24.10 -21.03 2.13
N TYR A 65 -25.41 -21.12 2.34
CA TYR A 65 -26.25 -22.24 1.88
C TYR A 65 -26.02 -22.55 0.39
N ASN A 66 -25.64 -23.80 0.06
CA ASN A 66 -25.35 -24.27 -1.31
C ASN A 66 -24.33 -23.41 -2.10
N LYS A 67 -23.39 -22.75 -1.42
CA LYS A 67 -22.34 -21.91 -2.03
C LYS A 67 -20.97 -22.24 -1.44
N ASP A 68 -19.94 -21.68 -2.06
CA ASP A 68 -18.55 -21.89 -1.67
C ASP A 68 -18.29 -21.39 -0.25
N LYS A 69 -17.59 -22.20 0.52
CA LYS A 69 -17.20 -21.88 1.89
C LYS A 69 -16.19 -20.74 1.89
N VAL A 70 -16.15 -19.97 2.98
CA VAL A 70 -15.08 -18.99 3.23
C VAL A 70 -14.27 -19.44 4.42
N PHE A 71 -12.96 -19.53 4.28
CA PHE A 71 -12.06 -19.86 5.40
C PHE A 71 -11.56 -18.59 6.07
N ILE A 72 -11.56 -18.58 7.40
CA ILE A 72 -11.02 -17.50 8.22
C ILE A 72 -10.06 -18.12 9.23
N GLU A 73 -8.78 -17.81 9.09
CA GLU A 73 -7.73 -18.19 10.03
C GLU A 73 -7.40 -17.01 10.94
N ILE A 74 -7.28 -17.28 12.24
CA ILE A 74 -7.10 -16.27 13.27
C ILE A 74 -5.71 -16.45 13.88
N LYS A 75 -5.04 -15.33 14.15
CA LYS A 75 -3.76 -15.29 14.86
C LYS A 75 -3.84 -14.29 16.00
N ARG A 76 -2.86 -14.35 16.91
CA ARG A 76 -2.73 -13.36 17.98
C ARG A 76 -2.41 -12.00 17.39
N ALA A 77 -2.85 -10.93 18.05
CA ALA A 77 -2.65 -9.55 17.57
C ALA A 77 -1.17 -9.20 17.30
N SER A 78 -0.25 -9.74 18.10
CA SER A 78 1.20 -9.52 17.99
C SER A 78 1.92 -10.42 16.96
N GLU A 79 1.22 -11.36 16.32
CA GLU A 79 1.83 -12.29 15.37
C GLU A 79 1.90 -11.72 13.95
N ASP A 80 2.99 -12.10 13.25
CA ASP A 80 3.22 -11.78 11.84
C ASP A 80 2.48 -12.76 10.93
N LEU A 81 1.43 -12.27 10.26
CA LEU A 81 0.58 -13.05 9.37
C LEU A 81 1.33 -13.65 8.16
N GLU A 82 2.45 -13.06 7.72
CA GLU A 82 3.19 -13.52 6.53
C GLU A 82 3.66 -14.98 6.67
N LYS A 83 3.92 -15.44 7.89
CA LYS A 83 4.37 -16.80 8.21
C LYS A 83 3.26 -17.84 8.10
N HIS A 84 2.00 -17.43 8.12
CA HIS A 84 0.84 -18.32 8.18
C HIS A 84 0.07 -18.41 6.86
N GLN A 85 0.33 -17.52 5.90
CA GLN A 85 -0.41 -17.48 4.64
C GLN A 85 -0.31 -18.77 3.82
N GLU A 86 0.89 -19.36 3.72
CA GLU A 86 1.11 -20.53 2.87
C GLU A 86 0.34 -21.75 3.40
N GLN A 87 0.29 -21.90 4.73
CA GLN A 87 -0.46 -22.97 5.36
C GLN A 87 -1.96 -22.85 5.03
N LEU A 88 -2.57 -21.69 5.34
CA LEU A 88 -3.99 -21.44 5.05
C LEU A 88 -4.31 -21.66 3.57
N LEU A 89 -3.50 -21.11 2.67
CA LEU A 89 -3.78 -21.14 1.24
C LEU A 89 -3.63 -22.53 0.63
N ASN A 90 -2.68 -23.34 1.12
CA ASN A 90 -2.54 -24.73 0.69
C ASN A 90 -3.79 -25.55 1.04
N TYR A 91 -4.30 -25.43 2.27
CA TYR A 91 -5.51 -26.16 2.68
C TYR A 91 -6.76 -25.65 1.97
N ALA A 92 -6.90 -24.32 1.83
CA ALA A 92 -7.99 -23.73 1.06
C ALA A 92 -7.96 -24.19 -0.42
N PHE A 93 -6.78 -24.27 -1.04
CA PHE A 93 -6.63 -24.75 -2.41
C PHE A 93 -7.05 -26.22 -2.56
N ARG A 94 -6.61 -27.10 -1.66
CA ARG A 94 -6.98 -28.52 -1.67
C ARG A 94 -8.49 -28.75 -1.49
N GLU A 95 -9.12 -27.95 -0.64
CA GLU A 95 -10.57 -28.00 -0.41
C GLU A 95 -11.40 -27.30 -1.49
N GLY A 96 -10.77 -26.69 -2.52
CA GLY A 96 -11.48 -25.95 -3.55
C GLY A 96 -12.14 -24.66 -3.06
N VAL A 97 -11.59 -24.04 -2.00
CA VAL A 97 -12.13 -22.82 -1.41
C VAL A 97 -11.71 -21.60 -2.22
N ASN A 98 -12.71 -20.87 -2.73
CA ASN A 98 -12.50 -19.69 -3.57
C ASN A 98 -12.08 -18.43 -2.80
N PHE A 99 -12.32 -18.39 -1.49
CA PHE A 99 -12.16 -17.19 -0.70
C PHE A 99 -11.62 -17.50 0.70
N ALA A 100 -10.47 -16.92 1.05
CA ALA A 100 -9.84 -17.13 2.35
C ALA A 100 -9.38 -15.81 2.98
N ILE A 101 -9.43 -15.76 4.30
CA ILE A 101 -9.07 -14.60 5.10
C ILE A 101 -8.08 -15.04 6.18
N LEU A 102 -7.01 -14.27 6.33
CA LEU A 102 -6.05 -14.42 7.43
C LEU A 102 -6.04 -13.11 8.22
N THR A 103 -6.23 -13.19 9.54
CA THR A 103 -6.32 -11.99 10.37
C THR A 103 -5.77 -12.18 11.78
N ASN A 104 -5.21 -11.11 12.34
CA ASN A 104 -4.90 -10.98 13.76
C ASN A 104 -5.83 -9.96 14.47
N GLY A 105 -6.96 -9.63 13.83
CA GLY A 105 -7.93 -8.63 14.25
C GLY A 105 -7.55 -7.18 13.90
N ILE A 106 -6.27 -6.86 13.78
CA ILE A 106 -5.79 -5.54 13.33
C ILE A 106 -5.67 -5.54 11.81
N ASP A 107 -4.92 -6.49 11.26
CA ASP A 107 -4.75 -6.70 9.83
C ASP A 107 -5.69 -7.81 9.34
N TRP A 108 -6.31 -7.58 8.20
CA TRP A 108 -7.20 -8.52 7.53
C TRP A 108 -6.75 -8.68 6.10
N TRP A 109 -6.24 -9.86 5.77
CA TRP A 109 -5.72 -10.17 4.46
C TRP A 109 -6.68 -11.10 3.73
N PHE A 110 -7.14 -10.66 2.57
CA PHE A 110 -8.09 -11.42 1.75
C PHE A 110 -7.38 -12.02 0.54
N TYR A 111 -7.68 -13.29 0.28
CA TYR A 111 -7.03 -14.11 -0.71
C TYR A 111 -8.01 -14.78 -1.65
N LEU A 112 -7.54 -15.05 -2.87
CA LEU A 112 -8.16 -15.96 -3.85
C LEU A 112 -7.31 -17.23 -3.95
N PRO A 113 -7.58 -18.27 -3.14
CA PRO A 113 -6.70 -19.44 -3.05
C PRO A 113 -6.55 -20.19 -4.37
N LEU A 114 -7.57 -20.21 -5.24
CA LEU A 114 -7.54 -20.97 -6.48
C LEU A 114 -6.83 -20.26 -7.66
N LYS A 115 -6.36 -19.01 -7.50
CA LYS A 115 -5.61 -18.33 -8.57
C LYS A 115 -4.20 -18.90 -8.70
N GLU A 116 -3.62 -18.82 -9.89
CA GLU A 116 -2.29 -19.34 -10.14
C GLU A 116 -1.17 -18.42 -9.61
N GLY A 117 0.05 -18.95 -9.54
CA GLY A 117 1.24 -18.21 -9.12
C GLY A 117 1.50 -18.23 -7.60
N ASP A 118 2.46 -17.41 -7.16
CA ASP A 118 2.91 -17.31 -5.76
C ASP A 118 1.74 -16.94 -4.82
N TRP A 119 1.63 -17.63 -3.69
CA TRP A 119 0.68 -17.37 -2.60
C TRP A 119 0.59 -15.89 -2.22
N LYS A 120 1.73 -15.20 -2.19
CA LYS A 120 1.79 -13.76 -1.88
C LYS A 120 1.03 -12.91 -2.89
N LYS A 121 1.09 -13.31 -4.17
CA LYS A 121 0.40 -12.61 -5.26
C LYS A 121 -1.11 -12.80 -5.19
N ARG A 122 -1.59 -13.92 -4.62
CA ARG A 122 -3.03 -14.24 -4.46
C ARG A 122 -3.76 -13.33 -3.45
N LYS A 123 -3.03 -12.51 -2.69
CA LYS A 123 -3.58 -11.48 -1.79
C LYS A 123 -4.12 -10.30 -2.60
N PHE A 124 -5.44 -10.10 -2.60
CA PHE A 124 -6.06 -9.03 -3.39
C PHE A 124 -6.45 -7.81 -2.55
N LEU A 125 -6.64 -7.95 -1.23
CA LEU A 125 -7.02 -6.84 -0.35
C LEU A 125 -6.37 -6.98 1.03
N ILE A 126 -5.99 -5.84 1.60
CA ILE A 126 -5.56 -5.68 2.99
C ILE A 126 -6.41 -4.58 3.60
N ILE A 127 -6.96 -4.85 4.79
CA ILE A 127 -7.61 -3.85 5.64
C ILE A 127 -6.82 -3.80 6.94
N ASN A 128 -6.40 -2.60 7.35
CA ASN A 128 -5.83 -2.38 8.67
C ASN A 128 -6.79 -1.54 9.52
N ILE A 129 -7.37 -2.14 10.56
CA ILE A 129 -8.39 -1.52 11.40
C ILE A 129 -7.89 -0.22 12.05
N LYS A 130 -6.60 -0.15 12.44
CA LYS A 130 -6.02 1.02 13.11
C LYS A 130 -5.69 2.15 12.13
N ILE A 131 -5.21 1.84 10.92
CA ILE A 131 -4.68 2.82 9.96
C ILE A 131 -5.74 3.30 8.96
N ASP A 132 -6.57 2.40 8.43
CA ASP A 132 -7.52 2.76 7.38
C ASP A 132 -8.66 3.66 7.87
N ASP A 133 -9.25 4.43 6.96
CA ASP A 133 -10.46 5.21 7.23
C ASP A 133 -11.65 4.28 7.52
N ILE A 134 -12.52 4.69 8.46
CA ILE A 134 -13.63 3.85 8.94
C ILE A 134 -14.62 3.56 7.82
N ASP A 135 -14.92 4.53 6.96
CA ASP A 135 -15.87 4.32 5.87
C ASP A 135 -15.29 3.31 4.87
N LYS A 136 -13.99 3.44 4.55
CA LYS A 136 -13.27 2.47 3.70
C LYS A 136 -13.24 1.06 4.31
N ILE A 137 -13.01 0.93 5.62
CA ILE A 137 -13.02 -0.36 6.33
C ILE A 137 -14.42 -1.00 6.20
N THR A 138 -15.46 -0.23 6.54
CA THR A 138 -16.85 -0.69 6.52
C THR A 138 -17.29 -1.08 5.11
N ASP A 139 -16.97 -0.29 4.09
CA ASP A 139 -17.33 -0.58 2.71
C ASP A 139 -16.65 -1.85 2.22
N ASN A 140 -15.36 -2.03 2.51
CA ASN A 140 -14.65 -3.26 2.17
C ASN A 140 -15.22 -4.49 2.89
N PHE A 141 -15.52 -4.39 4.19
CA PHE A 141 -16.15 -5.52 4.90
C PHE A 141 -17.53 -5.86 4.37
N LYS A 142 -18.35 -4.86 4.02
CA LYS A 142 -19.64 -5.10 3.38
C LYS A 142 -19.48 -5.76 2.02
N GLU A 143 -18.54 -5.29 1.21
CA GLU A 143 -18.33 -5.79 -0.15
C GLU A 143 -17.77 -7.22 -0.14
N PHE A 144 -16.85 -7.55 0.77
CA PHE A 144 -16.11 -8.82 0.73
C PHE A 144 -16.50 -9.83 1.79
N LEU A 145 -17.22 -9.45 2.85
CA LEU A 145 -17.52 -10.34 3.97
C LEU A 145 -19.00 -10.34 4.39
N SER A 146 -19.86 -9.48 3.83
CA SER A 146 -21.29 -9.55 4.11
C SER A 146 -21.89 -10.85 3.59
N LYS A 147 -22.85 -11.40 4.36
CA LYS A 147 -23.57 -12.62 3.98
C LYS A 147 -24.22 -12.47 2.60
N ASP A 148 -24.85 -11.32 2.35
CA ASP A 148 -25.49 -11.01 1.06
C ASP A 148 -24.48 -10.99 -0.11
N SER A 149 -23.33 -10.33 0.07
CA SER A 149 -22.31 -10.25 -0.99
C SER A 149 -21.69 -11.61 -1.31
N ILE A 150 -21.48 -12.45 -0.28
CA ILE A 150 -20.97 -13.81 -0.44
C ILE A 150 -22.02 -14.69 -1.13
N LEU A 151 -23.28 -14.69 -0.67
CA LEU A 151 -24.35 -15.52 -1.26
C LEU A 151 -24.64 -15.18 -2.72
N SER A 152 -24.66 -13.88 -3.05
CA SER A 152 -24.87 -13.39 -4.42
C SER A 152 -23.68 -13.61 -5.35
N GLY A 153 -22.51 -13.97 -4.80
CA GLY A 153 -21.25 -14.09 -5.55
C GLY A 153 -20.67 -12.74 -5.99
N ARG A 154 -21.13 -11.62 -5.43
CA ARG A 154 -20.59 -10.29 -5.71
C ARG A 154 -19.16 -10.16 -5.18
N ALA A 155 -18.93 -10.61 -3.94
CA ALA A 155 -17.62 -10.59 -3.30
C ALA A 155 -16.53 -11.26 -4.15
N ILE A 156 -16.79 -12.48 -4.65
CA ILE A 156 -15.81 -13.22 -5.46
C ILE A 156 -15.56 -12.53 -6.81
N LYS A 157 -16.62 -12.09 -7.51
CA LYS A 157 -16.48 -11.38 -8.80
C LYS A 157 -15.66 -10.10 -8.64
N LYS A 158 -15.92 -9.32 -7.59
CA LYS A 158 -15.19 -8.09 -7.30
C LYS A 158 -13.74 -8.36 -6.91
N ALA A 159 -13.49 -9.39 -6.12
CA ALA A 159 -12.14 -9.80 -5.74
C ALA A 159 -11.31 -10.21 -6.96
N GLU A 160 -11.89 -10.99 -7.87
CA GLU A 160 -11.23 -11.36 -9.13
C GLU A 160 -10.98 -10.16 -10.04
N GLU A 161 -11.90 -9.20 -10.11
CA GLU A 161 -11.71 -7.94 -10.84
C GLU A 161 -10.52 -7.15 -10.28
N ILE A 162 -10.46 -6.96 -8.95
CA ILE A 162 -9.34 -6.28 -8.29
C ILE A 162 -8.03 -7.00 -8.56
N TYR A 163 -8.02 -8.33 -8.43
CA TYR A 163 -6.82 -9.13 -8.69
C TYR A 163 -6.34 -8.96 -10.14
N ARG A 164 -7.23 -9.09 -11.13
CA ARG A 164 -6.90 -8.90 -12.55
C ARG A 164 -6.37 -7.49 -12.83
N ASN A 165 -7.02 -6.45 -12.30
CA ASN A 165 -6.59 -5.07 -12.52
C ASN A 165 -5.20 -4.82 -11.95
N LYS A 166 -4.86 -5.38 -10.79
CA LYS A 166 -3.50 -5.30 -10.22
C LYS A 166 -2.45 -5.99 -11.08
N GLU A 167 -2.77 -7.13 -11.67
CA GLU A 167 -1.85 -7.81 -12.60
C GLU A 167 -1.67 -7.00 -13.88
N ILE A 168 -2.74 -6.40 -14.42
CA ILE A 168 -2.66 -5.50 -15.58
C ILE A 168 -1.80 -4.27 -15.24
N GLU A 169 -2.02 -3.62 -14.10
CA GLU A 169 -1.25 -2.45 -13.65
C GLU A 169 0.26 -2.74 -13.56
N LYS A 170 0.66 -3.96 -13.16
CA LYS A 170 2.07 -4.36 -13.12
C LYS A 170 2.68 -4.53 -14.51
N ILE A 171 1.88 -5.01 -15.47
CA ILE A 171 2.34 -5.33 -16.83
C ILE A 171 2.31 -4.09 -17.73
N LEU A 172 1.42 -3.12 -17.46
CA LEU A 172 1.25 -1.89 -18.24
C LEU A 172 2.57 -1.13 -18.50
N PRO A 173 3.46 -0.92 -17.52
CA PRO A 173 4.75 -0.27 -17.77
C PRO A 173 5.63 -1.02 -18.78
N GLU A 174 5.64 -2.35 -18.74
CA GLU A 174 6.41 -3.16 -19.70
C GLU A 174 5.79 -3.09 -21.10
N ILE A 175 4.46 -3.15 -21.20
CA ILE A 175 3.74 -2.97 -22.46
C ILE A 175 4.04 -1.59 -23.03
N PHE A 176 3.98 -0.54 -22.21
CA PHE A 176 4.26 0.83 -22.63
C PHE A 176 5.71 0.98 -23.13
N GLN A 177 6.69 0.36 -22.46
CA GLN A 177 8.07 0.31 -22.96
C GLN A 177 8.18 -0.36 -24.33
N LYS A 178 7.43 -1.45 -24.57
CA LYS A 178 7.41 -2.12 -25.88
C LYS A 178 6.81 -1.21 -26.96
N ILE A 179 5.78 -0.44 -26.62
CA ILE A 179 5.17 0.56 -27.53
C ILE A 179 6.20 1.65 -27.87
N LEU A 180 6.95 2.17 -26.89
CA LEU A 180 7.95 3.21 -27.12
C LEU A 180 9.15 2.75 -27.97
N LYS A 181 9.53 1.47 -27.90
CA LYS A 181 10.62 0.88 -28.71
C LYS A 181 10.37 0.94 -30.21
N LYS A 182 9.13 0.71 -30.60
CA LYS A 182 8.68 0.70 -31.98
C LYS A 182 7.32 1.37 -32.02
N PRO A 183 7.28 2.72 -31.98
CA PRO A 183 6.03 3.44 -32.01
C PRO A 183 5.33 3.13 -33.34
N ASP A 184 4.08 2.69 -33.25
CA ASP A 184 3.21 2.49 -34.40
C ASP A 184 2.95 3.84 -35.10
N GLU A 185 2.70 3.82 -36.41
CA GLU A 185 2.30 5.02 -37.16
C GLU A 185 1.05 5.64 -36.55
N LEU A 186 0.09 4.82 -36.07
CA LEU A 186 -1.09 5.34 -35.37
C LEU A 186 -0.75 6.19 -34.15
N LEU A 187 0.29 5.84 -33.39
CA LEU A 187 0.71 6.65 -32.24
C LEU A 187 1.35 7.96 -32.68
N VAL A 188 2.09 7.95 -33.78
CA VAL A 188 2.70 9.14 -34.36
C VAL A 188 1.61 10.08 -34.91
N ASP A 189 0.63 9.52 -35.61
CA ASP A 189 -0.49 10.25 -36.21
C ASP A 189 -1.39 10.86 -35.13
N ILE A 190 -1.68 10.13 -34.04
CA ILE A 190 -2.40 10.71 -32.88
C ILE A 190 -1.67 11.94 -32.32
N ILE A 191 -0.33 11.90 -32.22
CA ILE A 191 0.45 13.04 -31.71
C ILE A 191 0.36 14.23 -32.68
N ILE A 192 0.39 13.96 -33.98
CA ILE A 192 0.20 14.97 -35.03
C ILE A 192 -1.18 15.60 -34.94
N ASP A 193 -2.24 14.81 -34.81
CA ASP A 193 -3.62 15.29 -34.66
C ASP A 193 -3.74 16.23 -33.46
N TYR A 194 -3.18 15.84 -32.30
CA TYR A 194 -3.16 16.71 -31.12
C TYR A 194 -2.32 17.98 -31.31
N LEU A 195 -1.21 17.94 -32.06
CA LEU A 195 -0.41 19.14 -32.38
C LEU A 195 -1.18 20.08 -33.29
N ASN A 196 -1.90 19.55 -34.27
CA ASN A 196 -2.76 20.31 -35.17
C ASN A 196 -3.92 20.94 -34.40
N ASP A 197 -4.61 20.18 -33.54
CA ASP A 197 -5.75 20.65 -32.75
C ASP A 197 -5.39 21.76 -31.75
N ILE A 198 -4.23 21.64 -31.09
CA ILE A 198 -3.83 22.59 -30.04
C ILE A 198 -3.10 23.81 -30.61
N TYR A 199 -2.29 23.63 -31.65
CA TYR A 199 -1.35 24.64 -32.13
C TYR A 199 -1.57 25.05 -33.60
N ASN A 200 -2.54 24.48 -34.32
CA ASN A 200 -2.86 24.74 -35.73
C ASN A 200 -1.66 24.57 -36.69
N TYR A 201 -0.78 23.61 -36.41
CA TYR A 201 0.25 23.22 -37.38
C TYR A 201 -0.40 22.56 -38.61
N ASP A 202 0.19 22.77 -39.79
CA ASP A 202 -0.13 21.94 -40.97
C ASP A 202 0.58 20.59 -40.78
N GLU A 203 -0.16 19.49 -40.89
CA GLU A 203 0.37 18.13 -40.81
C GLU A 203 1.59 17.92 -41.72
N LYS A 204 1.63 18.58 -42.88
CA LYS A 204 2.74 18.49 -43.84
C LYS A 204 4.02 19.17 -43.36
N GLU A 205 3.93 20.09 -42.40
CA GLU A 205 5.07 20.80 -41.81
C GLU A 205 5.66 20.05 -40.61
N ILE A 206 4.97 19.02 -40.09
CA ILE A 206 5.43 18.26 -38.93
C ILE A 206 6.41 17.17 -39.35
N ASP A 207 7.67 17.29 -38.91
CA ASP A 207 8.66 16.24 -39.07
C ASP A 207 8.37 15.06 -38.12
N LYS A 208 7.71 14.02 -38.68
CA LYS A 208 7.43 12.75 -37.97
C LYS A 208 8.68 12.12 -37.35
N SER A 209 9.88 12.40 -37.87
CA SER A 209 11.14 11.89 -37.30
C SER A 209 11.44 12.47 -35.92
N LEU A 210 11.04 13.73 -35.66
CA LEU A 210 11.17 14.36 -34.34
C LEU A 210 10.30 13.65 -33.30
N ILE A 211 9.07 13.31 -33.65
CA ILE A 211 8.14 12.56 -32.80
C ILE A 211 8.70 11.17 -32.49
N ARG A 212 9.15 10.44 -33.52
CA ARG A 212 9.77 9.11 -33.32
C ARG A 212 11.02 9.18 -32.44
N LYS A 213 11.86 10.20 -32.63
CA LYS A 213 13.06 10.42 -31.81
C LYS A 213 12.69 10.75 -30.35
N PHE A 214 11.66 11.58 -30.14
CA PHE A 214 11.15 11.89 -28.80
C PHE A 214 10.62 10.64 -28.08
N LEU A 215 9.78 9.83 -28.75
CA LEU A 215 9.23 8.59 -28.18
C LEU A 215 10.34 7.57 -27.84
N LYS A 216 11.35 7.45 -28.71
CA LYS A 216 12.52 6.60 -28.45
C LYS A 216 13.38 7.14 -27.30
N ASN A 217 13.51 8.45 -27.14
CA ASN A 217 14.23 9.04 -26.01
C ASN A 217 13.49 8.82 -24.68
N LEU A 218 12.15 8.87 -24.68
CA LEU A 218 11.35 8.51 -23.50
C LEU A 218 11.59 7.06 -23.07
N GLU A 219 11.78 6.13 -24.01
CA GLU A 219 12.18 4.76 -23.71
C GLU A 219 13.49 4.71 -22.89
N ILE A 220 14.49 5.49 -23.31
CA ILE A 220 15.83 5.54 -22.69
C ILE A 220 15.75 6.14 -21.29
N SER A 221 14.94 7.20 -21.10
CA SER A 221 14.75 7.85 -19.80
C SER A 221 13.96 6.98 -18.79
N ILE A 222 13.16 6.03 -19.27
CA ILE A 222 12.43 5.05 -18.43
C ILE A 222 13.32 3.83 -18.10
N ASN A 223 14.45 3.65 -18.80
CA ASN A 223 15.32 2.48 -18.67
C ASN A 223 16.28 2.39 -17.45
N PRO A 224 16.45 3.36 -16.53
CA PRO A 224 17.24 3.14 -15.32
C PRO A 224 16.44 2.52 -14.15
N ILE A 225 15.40 1.71 -14.42
CA ILE A 225 14.72 0.92 -13.37
C ILE A 225 14.91 -0.60 -13.55
N LYS A 226 15.27 -1.08 -14.74
CA LYS A 226 15.46 -2.53 -14.98
C LYS A 226 16.75 -3.12 -14.39
N GLN A 227 17.78 -2.34 -14.10
CA GLN A 227 19.01 -2.84 -13.45
C GLN A 227 18.97 -2.84 -11.91
N LEU A 228 17.94 -2.24 -11.29
CA LEU A 228 17.71 -2.33 -9.84
C LEU A 228 16.70 -3.43 -9.46
N ILE A 229 16.02 -4.02 -10.45
CA ILE A 229 15.06 -5.11 -10.28
C ILE A 229 15.60 -6.35 -11.02
N ASN A 230 16.83 -6.75 -10.72
CA ASN A 230 17.23 -8.15 -10.92
C ASN A 230 16.77 -8.94 -9.70
N GLU A 231 15.76 -9.79 -9.92
CA GLU A 231 15.08 -10.64 -8.95
C GLU A 231 15.98 -11.66 -8.23
N ASP A 232 17.30 -11.66 -8.48
CA ASP A 232 18.27 -12.48 -7.75
C ASP A 232 18.94 -11.77 -6.56
N SER A 233 18.74 -10.46 -6.41
CA SER A 233 19.24 -9.69 -5.25
C SER A 233 18.31 -9.71 -4.03
N LEU A 234 17.05 -10.16 -4.20
CA LEU A 234 16.11 -10.37 -3.09
C LEU A 234 16.27 -11.75 -2.42
N LYS A 235 16.91 -12.73 -3.08
CA LYS A 235 17.14 -14.07 -2.50
C LYS A 235 18.32 -14.10 -1.52
N ASN A 236 19.35 -13.28 -1.76
CA ASN A 236 20.54 -13.28 -0.89
C ASN A 236 20.39 -12.44 0.39
N ASN A 237 19.46 -11.48 0.45
CA ASN A 237 19.20 -10.71 1.68
C ASN A 237 18.17 -11.36 2.62
N TYR A 238 17.39 -12.35 2.16
CA TYR A 238 16.49 -13.13 3.02
C TYR A 238 17.16 -14.38 3.62
N ASN A 239 18.16 -14.97 2.95
CA ASN A 239 18.88 -16.13 3.45
C ASN A 239 20.16 -15.80 4.24
N ALA A 240 20.75 -14.61 4.07
CA ALA A 240 21.84 -14.15 4.95
C ALA A 240 21.37 -13.76 6.37
N ASN A 241 20.07 -13.48 6.55
CA ASN A 241 19.50 -13.04 7.83
C ASN A 241 18.89 -14.17 8.69
N ARG A 242 19.03 -15.45 8.31
CA ARG A 242 18.55 -16.59 9.12
C ARG A 242 19.64 -17.36 9.88
N ASN A 243 20.91 -17.23 9.49
CA ASN A 243 22.00 -17.97 10.15
C ASN A 243 22.82 -17.16 11.17
N ASN A 244 22.47 -15.90 11.41
CA ASN A 244 22.94 -15.20 12.61
C ASN A 244 21.85 -15.25 13.69
N LYS A 245 21.84 -16.36 14.42
CA LYS A 245 21.48 -16.36 15.85
C LYS A 245 22.49 -15.44 16.55
N ILE A 246 22.28 -14.13 16.45
CA ILE A 246 22.80 -13.21 17.43
C ILE A 246 21.78 -13.23 18.55
N ASN A 247 22.24 -13.67 19.73
CA ASN A 247 21.57 -13.40 20.99
C ASN A 247 21.15 -11.93 21.01
N ILE A 248 19.87 -11.62 20.86
CA ILE A 248 19.36 -10.28 21.12
C ILE A 248 19.11 -10.18 22.62
N ASN A 249 20.23 -10.13 23.33
CA ASN A 249 20.35 -9.44 24.60
C ASN A 249 21.22 -8.21 24.30
N ASN A 250 20.62 -7.02 24.33
CA ASN A 250 21.20 -5.66 24.22
C ASN A 250 21.81 -5.23 22.87
N ILE A 251 21.19 -4.21 22.22
CA ILE A 251 21.79 -2.95 21.70
C ILE A 251 20.69 -2.04 21.11
N ASP A 252 20.69 -0.77 21.53
CA ASP A 252 19.88 0.37 21.09
C ASP A 252 19.88 0.62 19.57
N THR A 253 18.73 0.50 18.88
CA THR A 253 18.58 1.21 17.59
C THR A 253 17.25 1.95 17.51
N ASN A 254 17.30 3.25 17.79
CA ASN A 254 16.23 4.23 17.66
C ASN A 254 15.92 4.58 16.18
N ILE A 255 15.96 3.60 15.27
CA ILE A 255 15.87 3.80 13.81
C ILE A 255 14.55 3.24 13.28
N TYR A 256 13.79 4.06 12.58
CA TYR A 256 12.42 3.79 12.13
C TYR A 256 12.24 4.06 10.63
N SER A 257 11.23 3.46 10.02
CA SER A 257 10.81 3.83 8.67
C SER A 257 9.89 5.06 8.69
N LEU A 258 9.71 5.74 7.55
CA LEU A 258 8.74 6.84 7.43
C LEU A 258 7.27 6.43 7.68
N ASN A 259 6.97 5.13 7.77
CA ASN A 259 5.63 4.62 8.09
C ASN A 259 5.37 4.48 9.60
N TYR A 260 6.39 4.68 10.42
CA TYR A 260 6.26 4.62 11.88
C TYR A 260 5.47 5.81 12.44
N ASN A 261 4.86 5.61 13.62
CA ASN A 261 4.15 6.67 14.33
C ASN A 261 5.11 7.45 15.23
N PHE A 262 5.46 8.65 14.80
CA PHE A 262 6.38 9.56 15.50
C PHE A 262 5.71 10.50 16.49
N ALA A 263 4.49 10.18 16.94
CA ALA A 263 3.85 10.93 18.02
C ALA A 263 4.78 10.94 19.25
N ASN A 264 5.04 12.13 19.79
CA ASN A 264 5.94 12.38 20.91
C ASN A 264 7.44 12.06 20.67
N HIS A 265 7.87 11.77 19.44
CA HIS A 265 9.28 11.50 19.17
C HIS A 265 10.03 12.77 18.75
N LYS A 266 11.25 12.92 19.26
CA LYS A 266 12.25 13.90 18.81
C LYS A 266 13.20 13.25 17.82
N ILE A 267 13.31 13.82 16.63
CA ILE A 267 14.26 13.37 15.62
C ILE A 267 15.69 13.78 15.98
N LYS A 268 16.66 12.92 15.67
CA LYS A 268 18.10 13.20 15.79
C LYS A 268 18.78 13.23 14.42
N ALA A 269 18.40 12.30 13.55
CA ALA A 269 18.97 12.18 12.22
C ALA A 269 17.98 11.47 11.29
N PHE A 270 18.27 11.51 10.01
CA PHE A 270 17.69 10.58 9.05
C PHE A 270 18.80 10.04 8.14
N TYR A 271 18.50 8.95 7.46
CA TYR A 271 19.36 8.34 6.47
C TYR A 271 18.69 8.49 5.11
N PHE A 272 19.43 8.85 4.08
CA PHE A 272 18.98 8.85 2.70
C PHE A 272 20.08 8.24 1.83
N GLU A 273 19.74 7.22 1.04
CA GLU A 273 20.73 6.46 0.24
C GLU A 273 21.92 5.94 1.08
N ASN A 274 21.65 5.52 2.32
CA ASN A 274 22.63 5.06 3.33
C ASN A 274 23.56 6.14 3.91
N GLU A 275 23.42 7.40 3.53
CA GLU A 275 24.13 8.51 4.17
C GLU A 275 23.33 9.09 5.34
N LYS A 276 23.99 9.37 6.46
CA LYS A 276 23.37 9.94 7.66
C LYS A 276 23.39 11.47 7.62
N TYR A 277 22.24 12.06 7.90
CA TYR A 277 22.01 13.50 7.97
C TYR A 277 21.46 13.87 9.35
N ASN A 278 22.26 14.58 10.15
CA ASN A 278 21.82 15.07 11.46
C ASN A 278 20.86 16.25 11.29
N VAL A 279 19.79 16.26 12.08
CA VAL A 279 18.73 17.28 12.02
C VAL A 279 18.22 17.60 13.42
N SER A 280 17.86 18.85 13.68
CA SER A 280 17.40 19.29 15.01
C SER A 280 15.88 19.26 15.16
N SER A 281 15.15 19.22 14.05
CA SER A 281 13.70 19.19 14.02
C SER A 281 13.16 18.40 12.83
N TRP A 282 11.88 18.01 12.92
CA TRP A 282 11.18 17.38 11.80
C TRP A 282 11.11 18.30 10.58
N LYS A 283 10.99 19.61 10.80
CA LYS A 283 11.04 20.64 9.76
C LYS A 283 12.39 20.58 9.02
N ASP A 284 13.50 20.49 9.74
CA ASP A 284 14.83 20.39 9.13
C ASP A 284 14.97 19.13 8.27
N MET A 285 14.39 18.00 8.71
CA MET A 285 14.36 16.77 7.90
C MET A 285 13.64 16.99 6.57
N LEU A 286 12.44 17.59 6.60
CA LEU A 286 11.67 17.88 5.38
C LEU A 286 12.47 18.75 4.41
N LEU A 287 13.08 19.82 4.93
CA LEU A 287 13.86 20.76 4.12
C LEU A 287 15.12 20.11 3.56
N LYS A 288 15.81 19.27 4.36
CA LYS A 288 17.01 18.58 3.89
C LYS A 288 16.68 17.54 2.82
N ILE A 289 15.58 16.80 2.96
CA ILE A 289 15.11 15.88 1.91
C ILE A 289 14.79 16.65 0.63
N LEU A 290 14.07 17.77 0.71
CA LEU A 290 13.77 18.61 -0.45
C LEU A 290 15.03 19.17 -1.11
N GLU A 291 16.01 19.65 -0.32
CA GLU A 291 17.31 20.11 -0.82
C GLU A 291 18.04 19.02 -1.59
N LEU A 292 18.16 17.82 -1.01
CA LEU A 292 18.84 16.67 -1.64
C LEU A 292 18.17 16.26 -2.95
N LEU A 293 16.84 16.22 -2.96
CA LEU A 293 16.06 15.82 -4.13
C LEU A 293 16.07 16.87 -5.24
N LEU A 294 15.90 18.15 -4.90
CA LEU A 294 15.93 19.25 -5.87
C LEU A 294 17.33 19.49 -6.43
N LYS A 295 18.39 19.19 -5.66
CA LYS A 295 19.76 19.21 -6.17
C LYS A 295 19.99 18.14 -7.23
N LYS A 296 19.36 16.97 -7.09
CA LYS A 296 19.48 15.84 -8.04
C LYS A 296 18.54 15.95 -9.24
N HIS A 297 17.34 16.50 -9.04
CA HIS A 297 16.25 16.54 -10.02
C HIS A 297 15.59 17.93 -10.04
N PRO A 298 16.32 19.01 -10.40
CA PRO A 298 15.78 20.38 -10.38
C PRO A 298 14.58 20.56 -11.32
N GLU A 299 14.52 19.81 -12.42
CA GLU A 299 13.44 19.84 -13.40
C GLU A 299 12.08 19.40 -12.84
N LYS A 300 12.07 18.63 -11.75
CA LYS A 300 10.85 18.11 -11.10
C LYS A 300 10.21 19.09 -10.12
N ILE A 301 10.79 20.26 -9.92
CA ILE A 301 10.34 21.23 -8.91
C ILE A 301 8.84 21.58 -9.02
N ASN A 302 8.32 21.77 -10.23
CA ASN A 302 6.92 22.14 -10.43
C ASN A 302 5.96 21.00 -10.09
N LEU A 303 6.43 19.75 -10.04
CA LEU A 303 5.60 18.60 -9.63
C LEU A 303 5.21 18.67 -8.16
N LEU A 304 5.97 19.38 -7.32
CA LEU A 304 5.64 19.60 -5.91
C LEU A 304 4.30 20.32 -5.74
N LEU A 305 3.91 21.18 -6.69
CA LEU A 305 2.63 21.91 -6.65
C LEU A 305 1.41 20.98 -6.80
N ASN A 306 1.61 19.76 -7.27
CA ASN A 306 0.54 18.74 -7.36
C ASN A 306 0.25 18.08 -6.00
N LEU A 307 1.15 18.22 -5.01
CA LEU A 307 0.94 17.66 -3.68
C LEU A 307 0.04 18.57 -2.84
N LYS A 308 -1.17 18.08 -2.55
CA LYS A 308 -2.20 18.82 -1.80
C LYS A 308 -2.63 18.09 -0.54
N GLY A 309 -2.74 18.84 0.55
CA GLY A 309 -3.43 18.40 1.76
C GLY A 309 -4.95 18.56 1.61
N ARG A 310 -5.71 18.04 2.58
CA ARG A 310 -7.19 18.04 2.55
C ARG A 310 -7.83 19.43 2.45
N LYS A 311 -7.23 20.43 3.10
CA LYS A 311 -7.78 21.81 3.18
C LYS A 311 -6.87 22.86 2.57
N ARG A 312 -5.56 22.60 2.49
CA ARG A 312 -4.54 23.54 2.05
C ARG A 312 -3.45 22.78 1.27
N PRO A 313 -2.81 23.43 0.29
CA PRO A 313 -1.68 22.83 -0.41
C PRO A 313 -0.47 22.68 0.51
N TYR A 314 0.43 21.75 0.20
CA TYR A 314 1.72 21.65 0.89
C TYR A 314 2.77 22.58 0.29
N PHE A 315 2.62 22.88 -1.01
CA PHE A 315 3.48 23.76 -1.77
C PHE A 315 2.64 24.77 -2.54
N SER A 316 3.06 26.04 -2.55
CA SER A 316 2.38 27.08 -3.33
C SER A 316 3.37 28.15 -3.77
N LYS A 317 3.08 28.82 -4.88
CA LYS A 317 3.77 30.07 -5.28
C LYS A 317 3.24 31.28 -4.50
N ASN A 318 2.07 31.16 -3.87
CA ASN A 318 1.43 32.20 -3.08
C ASN A 318 1.55 31.89 -1.58
N LYS A 319 2.35 32.69 -0.85
CA LYS A 319 2.57 32.54 0.60
C LYS A 319 1.28 32.58 1.43
N LEU A 320 0.23 33.25 0.96
CA LEU A 320 -1.03 33.42 1.71
C LEU A 320 -1.88 32.14 1.77
N GLU A 321 -1.59 31.17 0.91
CA GLU A 321 -2.30 29.88 0.89
C GLU A 321 -1.82 28.93 2.01
N LEU A 322 -0.64 29.20 2.58
CA LEU A 322 0.02 28.39 3.61
C LEU A 322 -0.11 29.05 5.00
N ARG A 323 0.00 28.26 6.06
CA ARG A 323 -0.03 28.75 7.46
C ARG A 323 1.33 29.27 7.90
N GLU A 324 2.39 28.50 7.69
CA GLU A 324 3.76 28.90 7.97
C GLU A 324 4.62 28.63 6.72
N PRO A 325 4.59 29.56 5.74
CA PRO A 325 5.31 29.39 4.48
C PRO A 325 6.83 29.57 4.69
N LEU A 326 7.62 28.63 4.20
CA LEU A 326 9.06 28.78 4.05
C LEU A 326 9.46 28.71 2.57
N LYS A 327 10.24 29.67 2.09
CA LYS A 327 10.66 29.72 0.68
C LYS A 327 11.75 28.68 0.42
N LEU A 328 11.58 27.85 -0.61
CA LEU A 328 12.63 26.93 -1.06
C LEU A 328 13.74 27.71 -1.77
N PHE A 329 15.00 27.40 -1.45
CA PHE A 329 16.17 28.14 -1.91
C PHE A 329 16.28 28.11 -3.44
N ASN A 330 16.49 29.28 -4.06
CA ASN A 330 16.54 29.48 -5.53
C ASN A 330 15.26 29.09 -6.29
N THR A 331 14.09 29.22 -5.67
CA THR A 331 12.80 28.91 -6.30
C THR A 331 11.76 30.01 -6.06
N ASP A 332 10.65 29.98 -6.79
CA ASP A 332 9.44 30.77 -6.53
C ASP A 332 8.39 30.01 -5.68
N ILE A 333 8.75 28.85 -5.12
CA ILE A 333 7.84 27.96 -4.38
C ILE A 333 8.09 28.07 -2.87
N TYR A 334 6.99 28.10 -2.13
CA TYR A 334 6.95 28.02 -0.67
C TYR A 334 6.45 26.63 -0.23
N VAL A 335 7.00 26.12 0.86
CA VAL A 335 6.57 24.89 1.54
C VAL A 335 5.90 25.23 2.88
N GLU A 336 4.83 24.50 3.23
CA GLU A 336 4.19 24.58 4.55
C GLU A 336 5.08 23.91 5.60
N THR A 337 5.32 24.59 6.73
CA THR A 337 6.13 24.03 7.82
C THR A 337 5.40 23.88 9.16
N ASN A 338 4.15 24.35 9.28
CA ASN A 338 3.33 24.13 10.47
C ASN A 338 2.64 22.74 10.42
N LEU A 339 3.44 21.69 10.63
CA LEU A 339 3.05 20.30 10.45
C LEU A 339 3.57 19.43 11.60
N SER A 340 2.80 18.41 11.98
CA SER A 340 3.25 17.41 12.97
C SER A 340 4.31 16.46 12.39
N ALA A 341 5.04 15.77 13.26
CA ALA A 341 6.03 14.75 12.88
C ALA A 341 5.45 13.72 11.89
N ASN A 342 4.23 13.23 12.15
CA ASN A 342 3.55 12.27 11.28
C ASN A 342 3.11 12.88 9.94
N GLN A 343 2.70 14.15 9.93
CA GLN A 343 2.39 14.85 8.68
C GLN A 343 3.65 15.06 7.84
N ILE A 344 4.76 15.44 8.47
CA ILE A 344 6.05 15.58 7.79
C ILE A 344 6.52 14.23 7.23
N ALA A 345 6.48 13.15 8.03
CA ALA A 345 6.84 11.83 7.56
C ALA A 345 5.97 11.39 6.36
N LYS A 346 4.67 11.67 6.39
CA LYS A 346 3.76 11.44 5.24
C LYS A 346 4.17 12.25 4.01
N ILE A 347 4.33 13.57 4.16
CA ILE A 347 4.66 14.45 3.03
C ILE A 347 6.02 14.08 2.44
N SER A 348 7.00 13.71 3.26
CA SER A 348 8.29 13.19 2.78
C SER A 348 8.14 11.95 1.91
N ARG A 349 7.23 11.01 2.26
CA ARG A 349 6.92 9.85 1.40
C ARG A 349 6.28 10.28 0.08
N ASP A 350 5.35 11.21 0.13
CA ASP A 350 4.66 11.70 -1.07
C ASP A 350 5.64 12.44 -2.00
N ILE A 351 6.58 13.22 -1.45
CA ILE A 351 7.68 13.85 -2.20
C ILE A 351 8.58 12.77 -2.82
N LEU A 352 9.03 11.78 -2.05
CA LEU A 352 9.88 10.70 -2.57
C LEU A 352 9.22 10.00 -3.77
N LYS A 353 7.92 9.70 -3.70
CA LYS A 353 7.15 9.12 -4.81
C LYS A 353 7.15 10.01 -6.05
N VAL A 354 6.88 11.31 -5.89
CA VAL A 354 6.91 12.27 -7.01
C VAL A 354 8.28 12.30 -7.69
N PHE A 355 9.36 12.15 -6.91
CA PHE A 355 10.72 12.13 -7.43
C PHE A 355 11.17 10.75 -7.95
N GLY A 356 10.35 9.70 -7.79
CA GLY A 356 10.62 8.35 -8.27
C GLY A 356 11.38 7.45 -7.29
N TYR A 357 11.43 7.81 -6.01
CA TYR A 357 12.12 7.08 -4.96
C TYR A 357 11.16 6.18 -4.15
N LEU A 358 11.66 5.02 -3.71
CA LEU A 358 10.97 4.16 -2.76
C LEU A 358 11.01 4.75 -1.34
N GLU A 359 9.94 4.60 -0.58
CA GLU A 359 9.82 5.19 0.77
C GLU A 359 10.86 4.65 1.77
N ASN A 360 11.33 3.41 1.58
CA ASN A 360 12.32 2.76 2.44
C ASN A 360 13.75 3.27 2.25
N ILE A 361 13.98 4.14 1.25
CA ILE A 361 15.28 4.79 1.06
C ILE A 361 15.59 5.80 2.16
N VAL A 362 14.54 6.25 2.87
CA VAL A 362 14.66 7.08 4.06
C VAL A 362 14.40 6.28 5.31
N LYS A 363 15.33 6.34 6.27
CA LYS A 363 15.16 5.87 7.64
C LYS A 363 15.35 7.02 8.61
N VAL A 364 14.65 7.01 9.73
CA VAL A 364 14.64 8.11 10.69
C VAL A 364 15.18 7.63 12.02
N GLU A 365 16.19 8.31 12.55
CA GLU A 365 16.68 8.12 13.91
C GLU A 365 15.96 9.09 14.85
N ALA A 366 15.15 8.57 15.78
CA ALA A 366 14.34 9.39 16.68
C ALA A 366 14.22 8.78 18.08
N THR A 367 14.14 9.62 19.11
CA THR A 367 13.95 9.19 20.50
C THR A 367 12.59 9.64 21.01
N LYS A 368 11.89 8.75 21.73
CA LYS A 368 10.62 9.08 22.38
C LYS A 368 10.79 10.07 23.53
#